data_AF-A0A7Y5G9B2-F1
#
_entry.id   AF-A0A7Y5G9B2-F1
#
_cell.length_a   1.000
_cell.length_b   1.000
_cell.length_c   1.000
_cell.angle_alpha   90.00
_cell.angle_beta   90.00
_cell.angle_gamma   90.00
#
_symmetry.space_group_name_H-M   'P 1'
#
loop_
_entity.id
_entity.type
_entity.pdbx_description
1 polymer ?
#
loop_
_entity_poly.entity_id
_entity_poly.type
_entity_poly.pdbx_seq_one_letter_code
_entity_poly.pdbx_strand_id
1 'polypeptide(L)'
;GQFKQPDGSNSKDKAEKTTVQVNDLSVSIVYVTGIYLKPRDPSMMGGGPVDEMPDYAMRAAIVETANGPWFFKAVGPKNTIDNQKNSFDEFVRTFEIK
;
A
#
# COMPACT_ATOMS: atom_id res chain seq x y z
N GLY A 1 11.92 1.08 -4.60
CA GLY A 1 10.55 0.93 -4.07
C GLY A 1 9.71 0.16 -5.06
N GLN A 2 8.51 -0.30 -4.68
CA GLN A 2 7.62 -1.06 -5.57
C GLN A 2 6.93 -0.20 -6.65
N PHE A 3 7.02 1.13 -6.53
CA PHE A 3 6.43 2.09 -7.46
C PHE A 3 7.49 3.07 -7.97
N LYS A 4 7.41 3.38 -9.27
CA LYS A 4 8.03 4.56 -9.89
C LYS A 4 6.97 5.60 -10.22
N GLN A 5 7.35 6.87 -10.22
CA GLN A 5 6.48 7.93 -10.71
C GLN A 5 6.70 8.14 -12.21
N PRO A 6 5.64 8.38 -13.01
CA PRO A 6 5.77 8.68 -14.43
C PRO A 6 6.65 9.90 -14.73
N ASP A 7 6.68 10.86 -13.80
CA ASP A 7 7.51 12.08 -13.87
C ASP A 7 8.94 11.89 -13.33
N GLY A 8 9.32 10.67 -12.93
CA GLY A 8 10.63 10.36 -12.36
C GLY A 8 10.85 10.85 -10.92
N SER A 9 9.87 11.52 -10.31
CA SER A 9 9.97 11.96 -8.92
C SER A 9 9.95 10.80 -7.93
N ASN A 10 10.31 11.09 -6.67
CA ASN A 10 10.30 10.08 -5.63
C ASN A 10 8.87 9.73 -5.22
N SER A 11 8.49 8.45 -5.32
CA SER A 11 7.17 7.96 -4.91
C SER A 11 6.82 8.27 -3.44
N LYS A 12 7.81 8.48 -2.56
CA LYS A 12 7.56 8.88 -1.17
C LYS A 12 6.90 10.26 -1.08
N ASP A 13 7.24 11.16 -1.99
CA ASP A 13 6.78 12.56 -2.00
C ASP A 13 5.40 12.69 -2.65
N LYS A 14 4.99 11.69 -3.43
CA LYS A 14 3.67 11.58 -4.04
C LYS A 14 2.68 10.75 -3.22
N ALA A 15 3.14 10.11 -2.16
CA ALA A 15 2.30 9.27 -1.32
C ALA A 15 1.42 10.12 -0.39
N GLU A 16 0.12 9.92 -0.44
CA GLU A 16 -0.81 10.42 0.56
C GLU A 16 -0.68 9.59 1.84
N LYS A 17 -0.65 10.26 2.99
CA LYS A 17 -0.55 9.60 4.29
C LYS A 17 -1.54 10.21 5.26
N THR A 18 -2.25 9.35 5.96
CA THR A 18 -3.11 9.75 7.08
C THR A 18 -2.94 8.78 8.22
N THR A 19 -3.12 9.25 9.45
CA THR A 19 -3.08 8.42 10.64
C THR A 19 -4.47 8.41 11.26
N VAL A 20 -4.95 7.20 11.58
CA VAL A 20 -6.23 6.98 12.23
C VAL A 20 -6.04 6.08 13.45
N GLN A 21 -6.97 6.14 14.40
CA GLN A 21 -7.05 5.19 15.50
C GLN A 21 -8.04 4.09 15.14
N VAL A 22 -7.63 2.84 15.30
CA VAL A 22 -8.49 1.66 15.21
C VAL A 22 -8.39 0.95 16.55
N ASN A 23 -9.47 1.01 17.35
CA ASN A 23 -9.41 0.64 18.77
C ASN A 23 -8.30 1.45 19.47
N ASP A 24 -7.39 0.77 20.19
CA ASP A 24 -6.22 1.39 20.83
C ASP A 24 -4.95 1.34 19.96
N LEU A 25 -5.08 1.02 18.67
CA LEU A 25 -3.96 0.86 17.74
C LEU A 25 -3.85 2.06 16.79
N SER A 26 -2.65 2.64 16.73
CA SER A 26 -2.31 3.68 15.76
C SER A 26 -2.11 3.06 14.39
N VAL A 27 -2.84 3.54 13.38
CA VAL A 27 -2.80 3.03 12.02
C VAL A 27 -2.40 4.13 11.05
N SER A 28 -1.28 3.94 10.36
CA SER A 28 -0.88 4.78 9.24
C SER A 28 -1.43 4.21 7.93
N ILE A 29 -2.32 4.94 7.29
CA ILE A 29 -2.83 4.62 5.97
C ILE A 29 -2.00 5.38 4.92
N VAL A 30 -1.53 4.66 3.92
CA VAL A 30 -0.73 5.18 2.80
C VAL A 30 -1.44 4.89 1.50
N TYR A 31 -1.54 5.88 0.62
CA TYR A 31 -1.97 5.71 -0.76
C TYR A 31 -0.91 6.26 -1.71
N VAL A 32 -0.56 5.51 -2.74
CA VAL A 32 0.40 5.94 -3.76
C VAL A 32 -0.04 5.43 -5.12
N THR A 33 0.04 6.30 -6.12
CA THR A 33 -0.19 5.96 -7.52
C THR A 33 1.14 5.90 -8.27
N GLY A 34 1.15 5.23 -9.42
CA GLY A 34 2.25 5.30 -10.37
C GLY A 34 2.39 4.03 -11.18
N ILE A 35 3.63 3.76 -11.60
CA ILE A 35 4.00 2.56 -12.33
C ILE A 35 4.41 1.51 -11.29
N TYR A 36 3.60 0.47 -11.13
CA TYR A 36 3.91 -0.64 -10.24
C TYR A 36 4.92 -1.57 -10.91
N LEU A 37 6.00 -1.89 -10.20
CA LEU A 37 7.05 -2.78 -10.64
C LEU A 37 6.72 -4.21 -10.18
N LYS A 38 5.89 -4.91 -10.95
CA LYS A 38 5.44 -6.26 -10.60
C LYS A 38 6.57 -7.28 -10.82
N PRO A 39 7.06 -7.99 -9.79
CA PRO A 39 8.04 -9.06 -10.00
C PRO A 39 7.46 -10.15 -10.89
N ARG A 40 8.25 -10.58 -11.89
CA ARG A 40 7.87 -11.75 -12.73
C ARG A 40 7.94 -13.06 -11.95
N ASP A 41 8.85 -13.11 -10.98
CA ASP A 41 8.99 -14.22 -10.05
C ASP A 41 8.74 -13.72 -8.62
N PRO A 42 7.69 -14.20 -7.92
CA PRO A 42 7.39 -13.81 -6.55
C PRO A 42 8.47 -14.19 -5.53
N SER A 43 9.31 -15.20 -5.82
CA SER A 43 10.42 -15.63 -4.96
C SER A 43 11.61 -14.67 -5.01
N MET A 44 11.72 -13.89 -6.09
CA MET A 44 12.79 -12.92 -6.32
C MET A 44 12.40 -11.54 -5.78
N MET A 45 12.33 -11.40 -4.46
CA MET A 45 12.05 -10.12 -3.81
C MET A 45 13.16 -9.08 -4.09
N GLY A 46 12.88 -8.13 -4.97
CA GLY A 46 13.61 -6.86 -5.06
C GLY A 46 14.87 -6.81 -5.95
N GLY A 47 15.21 -7.89 -6.67
CA GLY A 47 16.38 -7.93 -7.56
C GLY A 47 16.15 -8.59 -8.92
N GLY A 48 14.94 -9.11 -9.19
CA GLY A 48 14.60 -9.79 -10.43
C GLY A 48 13.97 -8.88 -11.50
N PRO A 49 13.79 -9.38 -12.73
CA PRO A 49 13.02 -8.71 -13.77
C PRO A 49 11.60 -8.37 -13.29
N VAL A 50 11.14 -7.18 -13.66
CA VAL A 50 9.79 -6.70 -13.34
C VAL A 50 9.03 -6.36 -14.61
N ASP A 51 7.71 -6.49 -14.55
CA ASP A 51 6.79 -5.89 -15.52
C ASP A 51 6.35 -4.52 -14.99
N GLU A 52 6.39 -3.52 -15.86
CA GLU A 52 5.91 -2.18 -15.55
C GLU A 52 4.41 -2.09 -15.78
N MET A 53 3.67 -1.86 -14.71
CA MET A 53 2.22 -1.77 -14.72
C MET A 53 1.81 -0.30 -14.50
N PRO A 54 1.57 0.47 -15.59
CA PRO A 54 1.15 1.87 -15.48
C PRO A 54 -0.27 1.99 -14.93
N ASP A 55 -0.63 3.17 -14.41
CA ASP A 55 -1.95 3.48 -13.83
C ASP A 55 -2.38 2.52 -12.72
N TYR A 56 -1.41 2.12 -11.90
CA TYR A 56 -1.65 1.32 -10.69
C TYR A 56 -1.64 2.20 -9.45
N ALA A 57 -2.27 1.69 -8.40
CA ALA A 57 -2.22 2.26 -7.08
C ALA A 57 -1.94 1.19 -6.03
N MET A 58 -1.39 1.63 -4.90
CA MET A 58 -1.34 0.85 -3.67
C MET A 58 -2.02 1.62 -2.56
N ARG A 59 -2.95 0.96 -1.88
CA ARG A 59 -3.46 1.37 -0.57
C ARG A 59 -2.91 0.43 0.48
N ALA A 60 -2.26 0.98 1.50
CA ALA A 60 -1.65 0.22 2.57
C ALA A 60 -2.07 0.74 3.94
N ALA A 61 -2.15 -0.14 4.92
CA ALA A 61 -2.28 0.19 6.32
C ALA A 61 -1.12 -0.41 7.10
N ILE A 62 -0.51 0.40 7.95
CA ILE A 62 0.56 0.01 8.87
C ILE A 62 -0.02 0.19 10.26
N VAL A 63 -0.33 -0.92 10.92
CA VAL A 63 -0.89 -0.94 12.26
C VAL A 63 0.25 -1.16 13.25
N GLU A 64 0.49 -0.18 14.11
CA GLU A 64 1.51 -0.28 15.15
C GLU A 64 1.02 -1.16 16.30
N THR A 65 1.85 -2.12 16.72
CA THR A 65 1.51 -3.07 17.79
C THR A 65 2.70 -3.32 18.69
N ALA A 66 2.46 -3.84 19.90
CA ALA A 66 3.53 -4.14 20.87
C ALA A 66 4.58 -5.14 20.34
N ASN A 67 4.17 -6.07 19.48
CA ASN A 67 5.03 -7.11 18.90
C ASN A 67 5.52 -6.76 17.49
N GLY A 68 5.40 -5.49 17.09
CA GLY A 68 5.81 -4.99 15.79
C GLY A 68 4.65 -4.66 14.85
N PRO A 69 4.92 -3.96 13.75
CA PRO A 69 3.87 -3.45 12.88
C PRO A 69 3.25 -4.55 12.01
N TRP A 70 1.93 -4.47 11.82
CA TRP A 70 1.19 -5.27 10.85
C TRP A 70 0.95 -4.47 9.56
N PHE A 71 1.15 -5.12 8.42
CA PHE A 71 1.02 -4.48 7.11
C PHE A 71 -0.11 -5.10 6.30
N PHE A 72 -1.15 -4.31 6.02
CA PHE A 72 -2.19 -4.63 5.04
C PHE A 72 -1.90 -3.88 3.76
N LYS A 73 -1.95 -4.55 2.61
CA LYS A 73 -1.65 -3.95 1.31
C LYS A 73 -2.65 -4.44 0.27
N ALA A 74 -3.22 -3.50 -0.46
CA ALA A 74 -3.97 -3.74 -1.69
C ALA A 74 -3.26 -3.01 -2.84
N VAL A 75 -2.90 -3.75 -3.89
CA VAL A 75 -2.20 -3.23 -5.08
C VAL A 75 -2.95 -3.67 -6.31
N GLY A 76 -3.21 -2.76 -7.24
CA GLY A 76 -3.94 -3.07 -8.47
C GLY A 76 -4.16 -1.85 -9.35
N PRO A 77 -4.92 -2.00 -10.46
CA PRO A 77 -5.33 -0.87 -11.28
C PRO A 77 -5.94 0.24 -10.43
N LYS A 78 -5.56 1.49 -10.70
CA LYS A 78 -5.94 2.65 -9.88
C LYS A 78 -7.44 2.71 -9.64
N ASN A 79 -8.25 2.59 -10.69
CA ASN A 79 -9.71 2.63 -10.60
C ASN A 79 -10.27 1.55 -9.66
N THR A 80 -9.69 0.34 -9.66
CA THR A 80 -10.13 -0.74 -8.77
C THR A 80 -9.81 -0.42 -7.32
N ILE A 81 -8.61 0.08 -7.03
CA ILE A 81 -8.19 0.45 -5.68
C ILE A 81 -9.02 1.63 -5.16
N ASP A 82 -9.28 2.62 -6.00
CA ASP A 82 -10.10 3.79 -5.63
C ASP A 82 -11.54 3.38 -5.31
N ASN A 83 -12.13 2.50 -6.13
CA ASN A 83 -13.47 1.98 -5.90
C ASN A 83 -13.58 1.13 -4.63
N GLN A 84 -12.50 0.47 -4.21
CA GLN A 84 -12.45 -0.37 -3.01
C GLN A 84 -11.84 0.34 -1.79
N LYS A 85 -11.59 1.65 -1.88
CA LYS A 85 -10.98 2.44 -0.80
C LYS A 85 -11.74 2.27 0.53
N ASN A 86 -13.06 2.46 0.50
CA ASN A 86 -13.88 2.39 1.71
C ASN A 86 -13.93 0.96 2.27
N SER A 87 -14.11 -0.04 1.42
CA SER A 87 -14.10 -1.46 1.83
C SER A 87 -12.78 -1.86 2.49
N PHE A 88 -11.66 -1.38 1.95
CA PHE A 88 -10.34 -1.61 2.54
C PHE A 88 -10.21 -0.94 3.93
N ASP A 89 -10.66 0.30 4.05
CA ASP A 89 -10.60 1.04 5.31
C ASP A 89 -11.49 0.40 6.38
N GLU A 90 -12.68 -0.07 6.02
CA GLU A 90 -13.58 -0.83 6.89
C GLU A 90 -12.95 -2.14 7.34
N PHE A 91 -12.34 -2.90 6.42
CA PHE A 91 -11.62 -4.13 6.75
C PHE A 91 -10.47 -3.88 7.74
N VAL A 92 -9.67 -2.83 7.55
CA VAL A 92 -8.59 -2.50 8.50
C VAL A 92 -9.15 -2.10 9.86
N ARG A 93 -10.32 -1.45 9.91
CA ARG A 93 -10.99 -1.09 11.17
C ARG A 93 -11.46 -2.29 11.98
N THR A 94 -11.60 -3.47 11.37
CA THR A 94 -11.94 -4.70 12.12
C THR A 94 -10.72 -5.37 12.75
N PHE A 95 -9.52 -4.84 12.57
CA PHE A 95 -8.31 -5.44 13.12
C PHE A 95 -8.25 -5.29 14.65
N GLU A 96 -8.05 -6.43 15.32
CA GLU A 96 -7.84 -6.51 16.75
C GLU A 96 -6.67 -7.47 17.04
N ILE A 97 -5.98 -7.23 18.15
CA ILE A 97 -4.96 -8.12 18.69
C ILE A 97 -5.52 -8.70 19.97
N LYS A 98 -5.43 -10.02 20.10
CA LYS A 98 -5.82 -10.75 21.30
C LYS A 98 -4.62 -10.99 22.21
#